data_AF-A0A0D6PF84-F1
#
_entry.id   AF-A0A0D6PF84-F1
#
_cell.length_a   1.000
_cell.length_b   1.000
_cell.length_c   1.000
_cell.angle_alpha   90.00
_cell.angle_beta   90.00
_cell.angle_gamma   90.00
#
_symmetry.space_group_name_H-M   'P 1'
#
loop_
_entity.id
_entity.type
_entity.pdbx_description
1 polymer ?
#
loop_
_entity_poly.entity_id
_entity_poly.type
_entity_poly.pdbx_seq_one_letter_code
_entity_poly.pdbx_strand_id
1 'polypeptide(L)'
;MPDNQMTAPATGPVWSLPDGLLVFVEREGHANVPSKHVEPDGFRLGTWVATRRDEYRRGRLSQDRIAALEAVPGWCWNVHDARWERGLAALRRFVEREGHAQVPHHHVEPNGFKLGTWVRRLRYSSFEVGWTKKRIADLEAVPGWSWTAQSVSTQFQPNPANHEDDLIA
;
A
#
# COMPACT_ATOMS: atom_id res chain seq x y z
N MET A 1 -3.26 -45.31 41.32
CA MET A 1 -2.25 -44.95 40.30
C MET A 1 -2.86 -43.85 39.44
N PRO A 2 -2.37 -42.60 39.46
CA PRO A 2 -2.86 -41.59 38.54
C PRO A 2 -2.21 -41.77 37.15
N ASP A 3 -3.05 -41.69 36.14
CA ASP A 3 -2.74 -41.83 34.72
C ASP A 3 -2.16 -40.49 34.22
N ASN A 4 -0.84 -40.43 34.02
CA ASN A 4 -0.12 -39.23 33.60
C ASN A 4 -0.06 -39.18 32.06
N GLN A 5 -1.13 -38.68 31.43
CA GLN A 5 -1.10 -38.34 30.01
C GLN A 5 -0.40 -37.00 29.79
N MET A 6 0.94 -37.05 29.75
CA MET A 6 1.76 -35.98 29.22
C MET A 6 1.78 -36.12 27.70
N THR A 7 0.87 -35.40 27.03
CA THR A 7 0.85 -35.31 25.58
C THR A 7 2.13 -34.62 25.09
N ALA A 8 2.90 -35.31 24.24
CA ALA A 8 4.12 -34.79 23.64
C ALA A 8 3.83 -33.57 22.75
N PRO A 9 4.69 -32.53 22.71
CA PRO A 9 4.49 -31.41 21.81
C PRO A 9 4.75 -31.84 20.36
N ALA A 10 3.77 -31.62 19.50
CA ALA A 10 3.87 -31.85 18.06
C ALA A 10 5.05 -31.07 17.47
N THR A 11 6.11 -31.78 17.07
CA THR A 11 7.35 -31.21 16.53
C THR A 11 7.21 -30.95 15.03
N GLY A 12 6.35 -29.99 14.68
CA GLY A 12 6.48 -29.28 13.39
C GLY A 12 7.51 -28.15 13.54
N PRO A 13 8.12 -27.65 12.45
CA PRO A 13 8.97 -26.47 12.55
C PRO A 13 8.16 -25.34 13.18
N VAL A 14 8.68 -24.80 14.29
CA VAL A 14 8.13 -23.61 14.94
C VAL A 14 8.05 -22.51 13.89
N TRP A 15 6.89 -21.87 13.79
CA TRP A 15 6.74 -20.75 12.87
C TRP A 15 7.74 -19.64 13.27
N SER A 16 8.51 -19.16 12.30
CA SER A 16 9.51 -18.11 12.50
C SER A 16 9.48 -17.11 11.35
N LEU A 17 9.78 -15.85 11.66
CA LEU A 17 10.01 -14.82 10.65
C LEU A 17 11.35 -15.08 9.96
N PRO A 18 11.45 -14.95 8.62
CA PRO A 18 12.74 -15.02 7.94
C PRO A 18 13.62 -13.85 8.36
N ASP A 19 14.87 -14.11 8.74
CA ASP A 19 15.85 -13.06 9.08
C ASP A 19 16.01 -12.05 7.94
N GLY A 20 15.93 -12.52 6.69
CA GLY A 20 15.96 -11.66 5.50
C GLY A 20 14.88 -10.59 5.48
N LEU A 21 13.72 -10.80 6.12
CA LEU A 21 12.69 -9.76 6.24
C LEU A 21 13.16 -8.61 7.13
N LEU A 22 13.78 -8.92 8.27
CA LEU A 22 14.26 -7.91 9.21
C LEU A 22 15.44 -7.13 8.61
N VAL A 23 16.37 -7.83 7.95
CA VAL A 23 17.49 -7.20 7.23
C VAL A 23 16.99 -6.28 6.11
N PHE A 24 15.96 -6.72 5.36
CA PHE A 24 15.35 -5.88 4.32
C PHE A 24 14.71 -4.62 4.93
N VAL A 25 13.99 -4.76 6.04
CA VAL A 25 13.35 -3.65 6.74
C VAL A 25 14.38 -2.66 7.29
N GLU A 26 15.49 -3.14 7.85
CA GLU A 26 16.58 -2.29 8.33
C GLU A 26 17.21 -1.49 7.19
N ARG A 27 17.43 -2.11 6.02
CA ARG A 27 18.02 -1.45 4.85
C ARG A 27 17.06 -0.45 4.17
N GLU A 28 15.80 -0.83 4.01
CA GLU A 28 14.83 -0.09 3.19
C GLU A 28 13.86 0.77 4.02
N GLY A 29 13.83 0.58 5.34
CA GLY A 29 12.90 1.21 6.26
C GLY A 29 11.45 0.71 6.12
N HIS A 30 11.21 -0.40 5.41
CA HIS A 30 9.87 -0.94 5.19
C HIS A 30 9.84 -2.41 4.75
N ALA A 31 8.72 -3.10 4.98
CA ALA A 31 8.53 -4.50 4.59
C ALA A 31 7.89 -4.68 3.18
N ASN A 32 8.02 -3.69 2.29
CA ASN A 32 7.52 -3.78 0.92
C ASN A 32 8.51 -4.52 -0.01
N VAL A 33 8.72 -5.80 0.28
CA VAL A 33 9.62 -6.66 -0.49
C VAL A 33 9.05 -6.87 -1.90
N PRO A 34 9.82 -6.61 -2.98
CA PRO A 34 9.42 -6.91 -4.35
C PRO A 34 9.11 -8.40 -4.53
N SER A 35 8.07 -8.75 -5.30
CA SER A 35 7.62 -10.15 -5.43
C SER A 35 8.67 -11.11 -5.99
N LYS A 36 9.61 -10.60 -6.79
CA LYS A 36 10.73 -11.35 -7.39
C LYS A 36 12.02 -11.29 -6.55
N HIS A 37 12.00 -10.66 -5.38
CA HIS A 37 13.18 -10.55 -4.51
C HIS A 37 13.57 -11.91 -3.95
N VAL A 38 14.85 -12.23 -4.08
CA VAL A 38 15.47 -13.47 -3.60
C VAL A 38 16.68 -13.06 -2.77
N GLU A 39 16.78 -13.61 -1.57
CA GLU A 39 17.93 -13.44 -0.68
C GLU A 39 19.17 -14.15 -1.25
N PRO A 40 20.39 -13.78 -0.82
CA PRO A 40 21.63 -14.40 -1.30
C PRO A 40 21.71 -15.91 -1.08
N ASP A 41 21.04 -16.42 -0.05
CA ASP A 41 20.92 -17.86 0.27
C ASP A 41 19.91 -18.61 -0.63
N GLY A 42 19.28 -17.91 -1.59
CA GLY A 42 18.27 -18.44 -2.49
C GLY A 42 16.85 -18.39 -1.96
N PHE A 43 16.62 -17.85 -0.76
CA PHE A 43 15.29 -17.76 -0.18
C PHE A 43 14.43 -16.72 -0.92
N ARG A 44 13.28 -17.15 -1.44
CA ARG A 44 12.35 -16.30 -2.20
C ARG A 44 11.49 -15.43 -1.27
N LEU A 45 12.12 -14.50 -0.56
CA LEU A 45 11.47 -13.62 0.42
C LEU A 45 10.28 -12.85 -0.17
N GLY A 46 10.40 -12.38 -1.42
CA GLY A 46 9.31 -11.68 -2.11
C GLY A 46 8.05 -12.53 -2.28
N THR A 47 8.24 -13.81 -2.61
CA THR A 47 7.14 -14.77 -2.72
C THR A 47 6.58 -15.12 -1.34
N TRP A 48 7.44 -15.31 -0.35
CA TRP A 48 7.01 -15.60 1.03
C TRP A 48 6.12 -14.48 1.60
N VAL A 49 6.54 -13.21 1.46
CA VAL A 49 5.77 -12.05 1.93
C VAL A 49 4.42 -11.95 1.20
N ALA A 50 4.40 -12.17 -0.11
CA ALA A 50 3.17 -12.16 -0.90
C ALA A 50 2.18 -13.25 -0.44
N THR A 51 2.67 -14.46 -0.16
CA THR A 51 1.87 -15.57 0.36
C THR A 51 1.27 -15.25 1.72
N ARG A 52 2.05 -14.67 2.65
CA ARG A 52 1.53 -14.27 3.97
C ARG A 52 0.40 -13.23 3.87
N ARG A 53 0.55 -12.24 2.99
CA ARG A 53 -0.51 -11.25 2.73
C ARG A 53 -1.77 -11.87 2.10
N ASP A 54 -1.61 -12.88 1.24
CA ASP A 54 -2.77 -13.61 0.68
C ASP A 54 -3.49 -14.46 1.73
N GLU A 55 -2.74 -15.19 2.55
CA GLU A 55 -3.31 -16.00 3.63
C GLU A 55 -4.04 -15.14 4.66
N TYR A 56 -3.49 -13.97 5.03
CA TYR A 56 -4.18 -13.01 5.89
C TYR A 56 -5.50 -12.55 5.29
N ARG A 57 -5.49 -12.12 4.01
CA ARG A 57 -6.71 -11.68 3.30
C ARG A 57 -7.79 -12.76 3.27
N ARG A 58 -7.38 -14.03 3.20
CA ARG A 58 -8.28 -15.19 3.16
C ARG A 58 -8.60 -15.76 4.55
N GLY A 59 -8.18 -15.10 5.63
CA GLY A 59 -8.45 -15.54 7.00
C GLY A 59 -7.78 -16.86 7.40
N ARG A 60 -6.67 -17.22 6.75
CA ARG A 60 -5.94 -18.49 6.99
C ARG A 60 -4.73 -18.36 7.90
N LEU A 61 -4.39 -17.14 8.33
CA LEU A 61 -3.31 -16.91 9.28
C LEU A 61 -3.83 -17.02 10.71
N SER A 62 -3.10 -17.67 11.60
CA SER A 62 -3.41 -17.66 13.03
C SER A 62 -3.07 -16.30 13.65
N GLN A 63 -3.74 -15.97 14.77
CA GLN A 63 -3.55 -14.70 15.46
C GLN A 63 -2.09 -14.43 15.85
N ASP A 64 -1.38 -15.45 16.36
CA ASP A 64 0.03 -15.30 16.75
C ASP A 64 0.93 -14.91 15.57
N ARG A 65 0.65 -15.44 14.37
CA ARG A 65 1.40 -15.13 13.14
C ARG A 65 1.09 -13.73 12.63
N ILE A 66 -0.16 -13.29 12.81
CA ILE A 66 -0.60 -11.93 12.49
C ILE A 66 0.17 -10.96 13.38
N ALA A 67 0.12 -11.17 14.70
CA ALA A 67 0.79 -10.32 15.68
C ALA A 67 2.30 -10.23 15.43
N ALA A 68 2.96 -11.34 15.14
CA ALA A 68 4.39 -11.35 14.87
C ALA A 68 4.75 -10.65 13.55
N LEU A 69 3.92 -10.73 12.50
CA LEU A 69 4.10 -9.96 11.28
C LEU A 69 3.83 -8.46 11.49
N GLU A 70 2.82 -8.11 12.28
CA GLU A 70 2.51 -6.71 12.63
C GLU A 70 3.57 -6.07 13.52
N ALA A 71 4.31 -6.87 14.29
CA ALA A 71 5.47 -6.41 15.05
C ALA A 71 6.68 -6.04 14.16
N VAL A 72 6.69 -6.44 12.89
CA VAL A 72 7.77 -6.07 11.96
C VAL A 72 7.61 -4.60 11.56
N PRO A 73 8.64 -3.75 11.76
CA PRO A 73 8.56 -2.33 11.41
C PRO A 73 8.24 -2.12 9.93
N GLY A 74 7.27 -1.24 9.66
CA GLY A 74 6.83 -0.97 8.28
C GLY A 74 6.15 -2.16 7.59
N TRP A 75 5.68 -3.16 8.35
CA TRP A 75 4.75 -4.17 7.84
C TRP A 75 3.42 -3.54 7.47
N CYS A 76 2.88 -3.98 6.34
CA CYS A 76 1.54 -3.65 5.91
C CYS A 76 0.93 -4.84 5.18
N TRP A 77 -0.36 -5.08 5.44
CA TRP A 77 -1.12 -6.11 4.76
C TRP A 77 -1.49 -5.71 3.33
N ASN A 78 -1.69 -4.41 3.09
CA ASN A 78 -1.96 -3.85 1.77
C ASN A 78 -0.86 -2.87 1.32
N VAL A 79 0.01 -3.36 0.44
CA VAL A 79 1.12 -2.57 -0.15
C VAL A 79 0.60 -1.35 -0.92
N HIS A 80 -0.59 -1.43 -1.52
CA HIS A 80 -1.15 -0.31 -2.26
C HIS A 80 -1.56 0.84 -1.33
N ASP A 81 -2.12 0.52 -0.16
CA ASP A 81 -2.47 1.52 0.85
C ASP A 81 -1.21 2.14 1.47
N ALA A 82 -0.22 1.33 1.84
CA ALA A 82 1.04 1.86 2.34
C ALA A 82 1.77 2.73 1.30
N ARG A 83 1.75 2.35 0.02
CA ARG A 83 2.32 3.16 -1.07
C ARG A 83 1.53 4.46 -1.26
N TRP A 84 0.21 4.42 -1.10
CA TRP A 84 -0.65 5.60 -1.13
C TRP A 84 -0.27 6.58 -0.03
N GLU A 85 -0.24 6.13 1.22
CA GLU A 85 0.09 6.97 2.38
C GLU A 85 1.48 7.60 2.26
N ARG A 86 2.48 6.81 1.83
CA ARG A 86 3.83 7.31 1.57
C ARG A 86 3.86 8.36 0.47
N GLY A 87 3.12 8.14 -0.60
CA GLY A 87 3.02 9.10 -1.72
C GLY A 87 2.33 10.40 -1.31
N LEU A 88 1.24 10.30 -0.55
CA LEU A 88 0.51 11.45 -0.04
C LEU A 88 1.36 12.28 0.93
N ALA A 89 2.06 11.62 1.86
CA ALA A 89 2.99 12.29 2.77
C ALA A 89 4.15 12.96 2.03
N ALA A 90 4.70 12.30 1.01
CA ALA A 90 5.74 12.88 0.15
C ALA A 90 5.23 14.09 -0.64
N LEU A 91 4.01 14.02 -1.19
CA LEU A 91 3.40 15.15 -1.88
C LEU A 91 3.17 16.35 -0.96
N ARG A 92 2.68 16.12 0.27
CA ARG A 92 2.49 17.19 1.27
C ARG A 92 3.81 17.89 1.60
N ARG A 93 4.88 17.14 1.86
CA ARG A 93 6.21 17.72 2.10
C ARG A 93 6.76 18.48 0.90
N PHE A 94 6.52 17.98 -0.32
CA PHE A 94 6.91 18.68 -1.53
C PHE A 94 6.19 20.03 -1.64
N VAL A 95 4.88 20.05 -1.42
CA VAL A 95 4.07 21.28 -1.44
C VAL A 95 4.50 22.27 -0.35
N GLU A 96 4.81 21.78 0.85
CA GLU A 96 5.32 22.62 1.93
C GLU A 96 6.66 23.30 1.57
N ARG A 97 7.54 22.59 0.87
CA ARG A 97 8.86 23.10 0.46
C ARG A 97 8.80 24.02 -0.77
N GLU A 98 8.01 23.65 -1.78
CA GLU A 98 8.02 24.32 -3.09
C GLU A 98 6.83 25.28 -3.28
N GLY A 99 5.82 25.22 -2.41
CA GLY A 99 4.59 26.03 -2.49
C GLY A 99 3.58 25.57 -3.56
N HIS A 100 3.86 24.49 -4.30
CA HIS A 100 2.99 23.98 -5.37
C HIS A 100 3.02 22.45 -5.50
N ALA A 101 1.97 21.85 -6.07
CA ALA A 101 1.91 20.40 -6.33
C ALA A 101 2.41 19.99 -7.74
N GLN A 102 3.15 20.86 -8.43
CA GLN A 102 3.71 20.60 -9.76
C GLN A 102 5.01 19.79 -9.66
N VAL A 103 4.89 18.50 -9.34
CA VAL A 103 6.06 17.62 -9.19
C VAL A 103 6.66 17.25 -10.57
N PRO A 104 7.96 17.48 -10.83
CA PRO A 104 8.63 17.04 -12.05
C PRO A 104 8.56 15.52 -12.24
N HIS A 105 8.42 15.04 -13.48
CA HIS A 105 8.21 13.61 -13.77
C HIS A 105 9.26 12.67 -13.16
N HIS A 106 10.53 13.08 -13.20
CA HIS A 106 11.67 12.30 -12.71
C HIS A 106 12.04 12.62 -11.25
N HIS A 107 11.21 13.40 -10.55
CA HIS A 107 11.47 13.76 -9.15
C HIS A 107 11.45 12.54 -8.24
N VAL A 108 12.49 12.41 -7.43
CA VAL A 108 12.67 11.37 -6.42
C VAL A 108 12.94 12.05 -5.09
N GLU A 109 12.15 11.71 -4.07
CA GLU A 109 12.37 12.21 -2.72
C GLU A 109 13.65 11.59 -2.11
N PRO A 110 14.28 12.23 -1.11
CA PRO A 110 15.51 11.73 -0.47
C PRO A 110 15.40 10.29 0.06
N ASN A 111 14.18 9.85 0.41
CA ASN A 111 13.88 8.48 0.84
C ASN A 111 13.71 7.48 -0.33
N GLY A 112 14.12 7.85 -1.54
CA GLY A 112 14.02 7.04 -2.75
C GLY A 112 12.62 6.94 -3.37
N PHE A 113 11.61 7.59 -2.80
CA PHE A 113 10.25 7.53 -3.35
C PHE A 113 10.13 8.33 -4.64
N LYS A 114 9.79 7.66 -5.74
CA LYS A 114 9.61 8.24 -7.08
C LYS A 114 8.31 9.07 -7.18
N LEU A 115 8.27 10.21 -6.48
CA LEU A 115 7.09 11.04 -6.34
C LEU A 115 6.59 11.57 -7.70
N GLY A 116 7.47 11.96 -8.62
CA GLY A 116 7.08 12.44 -9.94
C GLY A 116 6.31 11.43 -10.76
N THR A 117 6.78 10.18 -10.78
CA THR A 117 6.08 9.07 -11.44
C THR A 117 4.76 8.74 -10.73
N TRP A 118 4.73 8.83 -9.39
CA TRP A 118 3.52 8.58 -8.61
C TRP A 118 2.44 9.63 -8.91
N VAL A 119 2.75 10.93 -8.80
CA VAL A 119 1.84 12.04 -9.11
C VAL A 119 1.34 11.96 -10.56
N ARG A 120 2.23 11.66 -11.51
CA ARG A 120 1.84 11.46 -12.91
C ARG A 120 0.77 10.37 -13.01
N ARG A 121 1.00 9.21 -12.40
CA ARG A 121 0.03 8.11 -12.42
C ARG A 121 -1.32 8.51 -11.81
N LEU A 122 -1.33 9.34 -10.77
CA LEU A 122 -2.58 9.85 -10.20
C LEU A 122 -3.38 10.71 -11.19
N ARG A 123 -2.70 11.57 -11.96
CA ARG A 123 -3.34 12.47 -12.93
C ARG A 123 -3.85 11.78 -14.19
N TYR A 124 -3.20 10.69 -14.60
CA TYR A 124 -3.56 9.93 -15.80
C TYR A 124 -4.33 8.62 -15.49
N SER A 125 -4.55 8.30 -14.22
CA SER A 125 -5.42 7.19 -13.86
C SER A 125 -6.86 7.59 -14.16
N SER A 126 -7.49 6.94 -15.13
CA SER A 126 -8.94 7.08 -15.34
C SER A 126 -9.66 6.82 -14.01
N PHE A 127 -10.59 7.70 -13.66
CA PHE A 127 -11.44 7.62 -12.45
C PHE A 127 -12.26 6.33 -12.37
N GLU A 128 -12.26 5.51 -13.41
CA GLU A 128 -13.13 4.35 -13.60
C GLU A 128 -12.75 3.10 -12.79
N VAL A 129 -11.54 3.01 -12.22
CA VAL A 129 -11.14 1.79 -11.49
C VAL A 129 -10.46 2.12 -10.16
N GLY A 130 -11.25 2.23 -9.09
CA GLY A 130 -10.77 1.97 -7.72
C GLY A 130 -10.35 3.17 -6.86
N TRP A 131 -10.80 4.38 -7.16
CA TRP A 131 -10.61 5.51 -6.26
C TRP A 131 -11.70 5.52 -5.17
N THR A 132 -11.30 5.33 -3.91
CA THR A 132 -12.24 5.55 -2.80
C THR A 132 -12.48 7.04 -2.63
N LYS A 133 -13.68 7.43 -2.19
CA LYS A 133 -14.01 8.83 -1.88
C LYS A 133 -12.96 9.47 -0.95
N LYS A 134 -12.44 8.69 0.00
CA LYS A 134 -11.35 9.09 0.89
C LYS A 134 -10.07 9.49 0.14
N ARG A 135 -9.62 8.69 -0.84
CA ARG A 135 -8.40 8.98 -1.60
C ARG A 135 -8.51 10.24 -2.44
N ILE A 136 -9.70 10.52 -2.96
CA ILE A 136 -10.00 11.78 -3.68
C ILE A 136 -9.89 12.95 -2.70
N ALA A 137 -10.60 12.90 -1.58
CA ALA A 137 -10.58 13.93 -0.55
C ALA A 137 -9.16 14.19 0.02
N ASP A 138 -8.38 13.13 0.23
CA ASP A 138 -6.99 13.21 0.72
C ASP A 138 -6.09 14.04 -0.21
N LEU A 139 -6.28 13.93 -1.54
CA LEU A 139 -5.52 14.71 -2.53
C LEU A 139 -6.06 16.12 -2.69
N GLU A 140 -7.38 16.31 -2.68
CA GLU A 140 -8.00 17.64 -2.76
C GLU A 140 -7.67 18.51 -1.54
N ALA A 141 -7.39 17.88 -0.40
CA ALA A 141 -6.89 18.56 0.79
C ALA A 141 -5.41 19.01 0.66
N VAL A 142 -4.68 18.61 -0.39
CA VAL A 142 -3.30 19.05 -0.61
C VAL A 142 -3.32 20.44 -1.28
N PRO A 143 -2.71 21.47 -0.67
CA PRO A 143 -2.66 22.80 -1.26
C PRO A 143 -2.02 22.81 -2.66
N GLY A 144 -2.64 23.50 -3.61
CA GLY A 144 -2.15 23.59 -4.98
C GLY A 144 -2.26 22.29 -5.79
N TRP A 145 -2.97 21.26 -5.29
CA TRP A 145 -3.28 20.06 -6.07
C TRP A 145 -4.23 20.37 -7.22
N SER A 146 -3.92 19.83 -8.40
CA SER A 146 -4.78 19.87 -9.57
C SER A 146 -4.86 18.50 -10.24
N TRP A 147 -6.07 18.13 -10.68
CA TRP A 147 -6.33 16.89 -11.39
C TRP A 147 -5.85 16.92 -12.85
N THR A 148 -5.71 18.11 -13.44
CA THR A 148 -5.25 18.27 -14.83
C THR A 148 -3.80 18.74 -14.92
N ALA A 149 -3.08 18.23 -15.92
CA ALA A 149 -1.75 18.73 -16.31
C ALA A 149 -1.80 20.04 -17.13
N GLN A 150 -2.99 20.59 -17.36
CA GLN A 150 -3.21 21.93 -17.91
C GLN A 150 -4.41 22.55 -17.19
N SER A 151 -4.19 23.68 -16.53
CA SER A 151 -5.26 24.53 -16.04
C SER A 151 -5.96 25.14 -17.25
N VAL A 152 -7.23 24.81 -17.48
CA VAL A 152 -8.18 25.83 -17.94
C VAL A 152 -9.54 25.51 -17.33
N SER A 153 -10.14 26.54 -16.76
CA SER A 153 -11.48 26.59 -16.22
C SER A 153 -12.50 25.94 -17.17
N THR A 154 -13.08 24.82 -16.75
CA THR A 154 -14.46 24.46 -17.15
C THR A 154 -15.11 23.76 -15.97
N GLN A 155 -16.25 24.30 -15.57
CA GLN A 155 -17.11 23.82 -14.49
C GLN A 155 -17.33 22.31 -14.58
N PHE A 156 -17.16 21.62 -13.46
CA PHE A 156 -17.68 20.28 -13.27
C PHE A 156 -19.20 20.39 -13.08
N GLN A 157 -19.98 20.36 -14.16
CA GLN A 157 -21.39 19.99 -14.06
C GLN A 157 -21.48 18.46 -14.11
N PRO A 158 -22.05 17.78 -13.09
CA PRO A 158 -22.40 16.37 -13.25
C PRO A 158 -23.45 16.24 -14.35
N ASN A 159 -23.17 15.39 -15.35
CA ASN A 159 -24.06 15.08 -16.45
C ASN A 159 -25.30 14.30 -15.93
N PRO A 160 -26.53 14.85 -16.04
CA PRO A 160 -27.75 14.21 -15.56
C PRO A 160 -28.37 13.25 -16.59
N ALA A 161 -27.57 12.50 -17.33
CA ALA A 161 -28.05 11.59 -18.38
C ALA A 161 -27.45 10.19 -18.22
N ASN A 162 -28.01 9.44 -17.27
CA ASN A 162 -28.30 8.01 -17.43
C ASN A 162 -29.77 7.85 -17.02
N HIS A 163 -30.62 8.21 -17.99
CA HIS A 163 -32.02 7.86 -18.28
C HIS A 163 -32.68 6.81 -17.34
N GLU A 164 -33.84 7.10 -16.73
CA GLU A 164 -35.20 6.94 -17.33
C GLU A 164 -35.42 5.46 -17.71
N ASP A 165 -36.40 4.68 -17.23
CA ASP A 165 -37.79 4.94 -16.83
C ASP A 165 -38.31 3.75 -15.99
N ASP A 166 -39.26 3.98 -15.08
CA ASP A 166 -40.63 3.46 -15.25
C ASP A 166 -41.55 3.88 -14.08
N LEU A 167 -42.55 4.68 -14.47
CA LEU A 167 -43.75 5.04 -13.73
C LEU A 167 -44.72 3.85 -13.59
N ILE A 168 -45.79 4.10 -12.83
CA ILE A 168 -47.11 3.41 -12.81
C ILE A 168 -47.21 2.36 -11.69
N ALA A 169 -48.16 2.40 -10.75
CA ALA A 169 -49.39 3.19 -10.56
C ALA A 169 -49.60 3.60 -9.10
#